data_AF-A0A081FV15-F1
#
_entry.id   AF-A0A081FV15-F1
#
_cell.length_a   1.000
_cell.length_b   1.000
_cell.length_c   1.000
_cell.angle_alpha   90.00
_cell.angle_beta   90.00
_cell.angle_gamma   90.00
#
_symmetry.space_group_name_H-M   'P 1'
#
loop_
_entity.id
_entity.type
_entity.pdbx_description
1 polymer ?
#
loop_
_entity_poly.entity_id
_entity_poly.type
_entity_poly.pdbx_seq_one_letter_code
_entity_poly.pdbx_strand_id
1 'polypeptide(L)'
;MVYADKLKRLIGEAGLAPEQLAHLSAALDSFWLYALATITFAILAGIGTIFFMRHLFLRPIREMTSVLKAISEKDGDISATLPDYTYDEISEMARAYNEFSENLKRIIAETRRRSVNVSVSAKRLQKVVIEAQGSAHTQEEQAQLVFQSSSEATQAIDEIAGTTLRINEQNSTNMEEVRSSNQELQTVLAQIGSIRQLAGNFQETVTLLGKNSENITRILSMVQDFSEQTNLLALNASIEAARAGEAGRGFSVVADEVRNLSQKVSEATTEIDSNIGQMSKLVGTTRDSAREILDGIESTEKFIGDTSGQFQRLVQDFEDVNSQLAGISAAIDELSYTNKESHSHVAQITQLSAGIKSEMEQSLSYSERLELSTEETQELLSRFIIGFGGFEDMILTGRKWAQQTTAALEQLQSRGLNLFDHSYRRINEGKRPEQFEVGYTQAYEQLMRPLFDSFIQQRPEFTYAIAVDKNGYAAAHHTKVSKPMTGNFDVDNLSCRNKRIFAGNRAEKRRASHTSPFLMQTFIRDTGEVLNDLSIPLYLNGQHWGALIMGFDPQHLLDEEKK
;
A
#
# COMPACT_ATOMS: atom_id res chain seq x y z
N MET A 1 3.39 -6.28 -112.30
CA MET A 1 3.24 -5.64 -113.64
C MET A 1 4.07 -6.34 -114.72
N VAL A 2 5.37 -6.64 -114.53
CA VAL A 2 6.24 -7.27 -115.56
C VAL A 2 5.66 -8.57 -116.18
N TYR A 3 5.03 -9.43 -115.39
CA TYR A 3 4.41 -10.67 -115.88
C TYR A 3 3.07 -10.45 -116.59
N ALA A 4 2.34 -9.38 -116.25
CA ALA A 4 1.08 -9.02 -116.89
C ALA A 4 1.32 -8.53 -118.33
N ASP A 5 2.33 -7.68 -118.52
CA ASP A 5 2.74 -7.20 -119.85
C ASP A 5 3.33 -8.33 -120.70
N LYS A 6 4.05 -9.28 -120.08
CA LYS A 6 4.57 -10.48 -120.76
C LYS A 6 3.44 -11.42 -121.21
N LEU A 7 2.39 -11.61 -120.40
CA LEU A 7 1.20 -12.37 -120.78
C LEU A 7 0.40 -11.68 -121.90
N LYS A 8 0.24 -10.35 -121.83
CA LYS A 8 -0.42 -9.58 -122.90
C LYS A 8 0.33 -9.68 -124.24
N ARG A 9 1.66 -9.68 -124.23
CA ARG A 9 2.49 -9.94 -125.42
C ARG A 9 2.32 -11.36 -125.97
N LEU A 10 2.40 -12.39 -125.12
CA LEU A 10 2.20 -13.80 -125.51
C LEU A 10 0.80 -14.06 -126.09
N ILE A 11 -0.22 -13.36 -125.59
CA ILE A 11 -1.60 -13.44 -126.11
C ILE A 11 -1.76 -12.73 -127.46
N GLY A 12 -1.05 -11.62 -127.67
CA GLY A 12 -0.98 -10.93 -128.96
C GLY A 12 -0.31 -11.78 -130.06
N GLU A 13 0.63 -12.64 -129.68
CA GLU A 13 1.34 -13.56 -130.60
C GLU A 13 0.56 -14.85 -130.90
N ALA A 14 -0.54 -15.13 -130.21
CA ALA A 14 -1.29 -16.40 -130.27
C ALA A 14 -2.26 -16.53 -131.49
N GLY A 15 -2.32 -15.55 -132.40
CA GLY A 15 -3.07 -15.66 -133.66
C GLY A 15 -4.61 -15.66 -133.54
N LEU A 16 -5.17 -15.16 -132.43
CA LEU A 16 -6.61 -15.09 -132.17
C LEU A 16 -7.28 -13.93 -132.94
N ALA A 17 -8.59 -14.04 -133.21
CA ALA A 17 -9.37 -12.96 -133.82
C ALA A 17 -9.38 -11.70 -132.92
N PRO A 18 -9.41 -10.47 -133.48
CA PRO A 18 -9.29 -9.22 -132.71
C PRO A 18 -10.31 -9.10 -131.56
N GLU A 19 -11.52 -9.61 -131.79
CA GLU A 19 -12.62 -9.61 -130.82
C GLU A 19 -12.33 -10.55 -129.63
N GLN A 20 -11.76 -11.73 -129.88
CA GLN A 20 -11.34 -12.68 -128.85
C GLN A 20 -10.14 -12.15 -128.04
N LEU A 21 -9.24 -11.43 -128.69
CA LEU A 21 -8.07 -10.80 -128.07
C LEU A 21 -8.48 -9.65 -127.14
N ALA A 22 -9.48 -8.85 -127.54
CA ALA A 22 -10.07 -7.82 -126.70
C ALA A 22 -10.78 -8.41 -125.47
N HIS A 23 -11.62 -9.44 -125.65
CA HIS A 23 -12.27 -10.12 -124.53
C HIS A 23 -11.27 -10.75 -123.54
N LEU A 24 -10.21 -11.38 -124.04
CA LEU A 24 -9.19 -11.98 -123.19
C LEU A 24 -8.35 -10.93 -122.43
N SER A 25 -8.02 -9.81 -123.07
CA SER A 25 -7.35 -8.68 -122.41
C SER A 25 -8.21 -8.04 -121.32
N ALA A 26 -9.51 -7.85 -121.57
CA ALA A 26 -10.45 -7.32 -120.59
C ALA A 26 -10.64 -8.28 -119.41
N ALA A 27 -10.72 -9.59 -119.66
CA ALA A 27 -10.77 -10.61 -118.62
C ALA A 27 -9.50 -10.62 -117.75
N LEU A 28 -8.32 -10.44 -118.37
CA LEU A 28 -7.04 -10.32 -117.66
C LEU A 28 -6.95 -9.06 -116.81
N ASP A 29 -7.39 -7.91 -117.31
CA ASP A 29 -7.41 -6.65 -116.55
C ASP A 29 -8.40 -6.73 -115.37
N SER A 30 -9.57 -7.35 -115.60
CA SER A 30 -10.55 -7.65 -114.54
C SER A 30 -9.95 -8.58 -113.47
N PHE A 31 -9.26 -9.65 -113.90
CA PHE A 31 -8.59 -10.59 -112.99
C PHE A 31 -7.52 -9.89 -112.14
N TRP A 32 -6.66 -9.06 -112.74
CA TRP A 32 -5.65 -8.32 -112.00
C TRP A 32 -6.25 -7.30 -111.04
N LEU A 33 -7.35 -6.63 -111.41
CA LEU A 33 -8.07 -5.72 -110.54
C LEU A 33 -8.66 -6.45 -109.33
N TYR A 34 -9.35 -7.59 -109.54
CA TYR A 34 -9.89 -8.40 -108.46
C TYR A 34 -8.80 -9.01 -107.57
N ALA A 35 -7.70 -9.48 -108.15
CA ALA A 35 -6.56 -9.99 -107.41
C ALA A 35 -5.93 -8.89 -106.53
N LEU A 36 -5.72 -7.68 -107.09
CA LEU A 36 -5.19 -6.54 -106.34
C LEU A 36 -6.17 -6.09 -105.23
N ALA A 37 -7.46 -6.02 -105.53
CA ALA A 37 -8.49 -5.67 -104.54
C ALA A 37 -8.53 -6.68 -103.39
N THR A 38 -8.46 -7.98 -103.69
CA THR A 38 -8.45 -9.06 -102.70
C THR A 38 -7.20 -9.03 -101.83
N ILE A 39 -6.02 -8.83 -102.43
CA ILE A 39 -4.76 -8.68 -101.69
C ILE A 39 -4.80 -7.44 -100.80
N THR A 40 -5.29 -6.31 -101.33
CA THR A 40 -5.40 -5.06 -100.57
C THR A 40 -6.37 -5.20 -99.40
N PHE A 41 -7.53 -5.83 -99.63
CA PHE A 41 -8.49 -6.13 -98.58
C PHE A 41 -7.90 -7.07 -97.52
N ALA A 42 -7.18 -8.12 -97.92
CA ALA A 42 -6.52 -9.04 -96.99
C ALA A 42 -5.45 -8.34 -96.14
N ILE A 43 -4.66 -7.43 -96.72
CA ILE A 43 -3.68 -6.62 -96.00
C ILE A 43 -4.38 -5.67 -95.02
N LEU A 44 -5.41 -4.95 -95.46
CA LEU A 44 -6.17 -4.04 -94.60
C LEU A 44 -6.88 -4.78 -93.47
N ALA A 45 -7.48 -5.94 -93.76
CA ALA A 45 -8.09 -6.81 -92.76
C ALA A 45 -7.04 -7.31 -91.76
N GLY A 46 -5.86 -7.74 -92.23
CA GLY A 46 -4.76 -8.16 -91.35
C GLY A 46 -4.27 -7.04 -90.43
N ILE A 47 -4.05 -5.83 -90.97
CA ILE A 47 -3.70 -4.64 -90.17
C ILE A 47 -4.81 -4.31 -89.18
N GLY A 48 -6.08 -4.38 -89.62
CA GLY A 48 -7.25 -4.17 -88.79
C GLY A 48 -7.33 -5.16 -87.62
N THR A 49 -7.12 -6.45 -87.87
CA THR A 49 -7.08 -7.48 -86.84
C THR A 49 -5.94 -7.25 -85.85
N ILE A 50 -4.75 -6.84 -86.30
CA ILE A 50 -3.63 -6.51 -85.42
C ILE A 50 -3.99 -5.32 -84.51
N PHE A 51 -4.58 -4.26 -85.07
CA PHE A 51 -4.99 -3.09 -84.30
C PHE A 51 -6.10 -3.43 -83.30
N PHE A 52 -7.08 -4.22 -83.73
CA PHE A 52 -8.18 -4.72 -82.91
C PHE A 52 -7.67 -5.58 -81.75
N MET A 53 -6.82 -6.58 -82.02
CA MET A 53 -6.20 -7.44 -81.01
C MET A 53 -5.35 -6.63 -80.02
N ARG A 54 -4.62 -5.62 -80.50
CA ARG A 54 -3.82 -4.72 -79.66
C ARG A 54 -4.69 -3.90 -78.72
N HIS A 55 -5.83 -3.41 -79.19
CA HIS A 55 -6.72 -2.59 -78.38
C HIS A 55 -7.53 -3.42 -77.37
N LEU A 56 -8.04 -4.59 -77.78
CA LEU A 56 -8.92 -5.41 -76.97
C LEU A 56 -8.17 -6.26 -75.92
N PHE A 57 -7.02 -6.85 -76.26
CA PHE A 57 -6.29 -7.75 -75.36
C PHE A 57 -5.03 -7.12 -74.76
N LEU A 58 -4.14 -6.58 -75.61
CA LEU A 58 -2.82 -6.14 -75.15
C LEU A 58 -2.87 -4.89 -74.26
N ARG A 59 -3.85 -3.99 -74.48
CA ARG A 59 -3.98 -2.77 -73.68
C ARG A 59 -4.46 -3.06 -72.24
N PRO A 60 -5.58 -3.76 -72.00
CA PRO A 60 -5.99 -4.12 -70.64
C PRO A 60 -4.92 -4.89 -69.88
N ILE A 61 -4.28 -5.88 -70.52
CA ILE A 61 -3.21 -6.67 -69.88
C ILE A 61 -2.02 -5.79 -69.47
N ARG A 62 -1.63 -4.83 -70.32
CA ARG A 62 -0.56 -3.88 -69.98
C ARG A 62 -0.95 -2.95 -68.83
N GLU A 63 -2.19 -2.46 -68.83
CA GLU A 63 -2.72 -1.63 -67.73
C GLU A 63 -2.73 -2.43 -66.42
N MET A 64 -3.22 -3.67 -66.42
CA MET A 64 -3.19 -4.54 -65.24
C MET A 64 -1.77 -4.85 -64.77
N THR A 65 -0.86 -5.16 -65.69
CA THR A 65 0.56 -5.39 -65.37
C THR A 65 1.18 -4.12 -64.76
N SER A 66 0.80 -2.94 -65.23
CA SER A 66 1.31 -1.67 -64.69
C SER A 66 0.84 -1.42 -63.26
N VAL A 67 -0.41 -1.77 -62.92
CA VAL A 67 -0.94 -1.66 -61.55
C VAL A 67 -0.25 -2.67 -60.62
N LEU A 68 -0.14 -3.93 -61.04
CA LEU A 68 0.56 -4.97 -60.25
C LEU A 68 2.04 -4.64 -60.04
N LYS A 69 2.70 -4.10 -61.06
CA LYS A 69 4.08 -3.64 -60.98
C LYS A 69 4.20 -2.41 -60.06
N ALA A 70 3.24 -1.48 -60.12
CA ALA A 70 3.21 -0.32 -59.22
C ALA A 70 3.06 -0.75 -57.75
N ILE A 71 2.26 -1.79 -57.45
CA ILE A 71 2.17 -2.35 -56.09
C ILE A 71 3.53 -2.86 -55.61
N SER A 72 4.28 -3.56 -56.47
CA SER A 72 5.60 -4.07 -56.12
C SER A 72 6.68 -2.98 -56.02
N GLU A 73 6.59 -1.91 -56.83
CA GLU A 73 7.62 -0.88 -56.94
C GLU A 73 7.35 0.38 -56.09
N LYS A 74 6.11 0.62 -55.67
CA LYS A 74 5.69 1.79 -54.88
C LYS A 74 5.20 1.40 -53.48
N ASP A 75 6.04 0.72 -52.72
CA ASP A 75 5.77 0.39 -51.31
C ASP A 75 4.36 -0.18 -51.08
N GLY A 76 3.97 -1.21 -51.83
CA GLY A 76 2.73 -1.94 -51.57
C GLY A 76 1.45 -1.12 -51.74
N ASP A 77 1.43 -0.15 -52.66
CA ASP A 77 0.24 0.66 -52.94
C ASP A 77 -0.86 -0.15 -53.62
N ILE A 78 -1.71 -0.77 -52.79
CA ILE A 78 -2.88 -1.56 -53.21
C ILE A 78 -4.15 -0.70 -53.31
N SER A 79 -4.07 0.62 -53.14
CA SER A 79 -5.23 1.51 -53.22
C SER A 79 -5.88 1.49 -54.61
N ALA A 80 -5.08 1.30 -55.66
CA ALA A 80 -5.51 1.23 -57.04
C ALA A 80 -6.30 -0.05 -57.38
N THR A 81 -7.30 0.08 -58.24
CA THR A 81 -8.09 -1.03 -58.79
C THR A 81 -7.65 -1.38 -60.21
N LEU A 82 -7.83 -2.63 -60.59
CA LEU A 82 -7.65 -3.08 -61.97
C LEU A 82 -8.85 -2.63 -62.82
N PRO A 83 -8.61 -2.19 -64.07
CA PRO A 83 -9.67 -1.75 -64.97
C PRO A 83 -10.57 -2.92 -65.38
N ASP A 84 -11.89 -2.72 -65.34
CA ASP A 84 -12.91 -3.74 -65.61
C ASP A 84 -13.85 -3.39 -66.78
N TYR A 85 -13.36 -2.65 -67.78
CA TYR A 85 -14.18 -2.15 -68.89
C TYR A 85 -14.47 -3.17 -70.02
N THR A 86 -13.88 -4.37 -70.00
CA THR A 86 -14.14 -5.44 -70.97
C THR A 86 -15.28 -6.37 -70.50
N TYR A 87 -15.84 -7.18 -71.40
CA TYR A 87 -16.93 -8.13 -71.09
C TYR A 87 -16.46 -9.60 -71.26
N ASP A 88 -15.19 -9.86 -70.98
CA ASP A 88 -14.49 -11.14 -71.19
C ASP A 88 -13.79 -11.62 -69.90
N GLU A 89 -13.01 -12.70 -70.00
CA GLU A 89 -12.25 -13.29 -68.88
C GLU A 89 -11.25 -12.31 -68.25
N ILE A 90 -10.81 -11.28 -69.00
CA ILE A 90 -9.92 -10.25 -68.46
C ILE A 90 -10.65 -9.39 -67.43
N SER A 91 -11.91 -9.04 -67.65
CA SER A 91 -12.68 -8.28 -66.64
C SER A 91 -13.12 -9.14 -65.47
N GLU A 92 -13.31 -10.45 -65.66
CA GLU A 92 -13.51 -11.38 -64.54
C GLU A 92 -12.26 -11.44 -63.64
N MET A 93 -11.06 -11.54 -64.23
CA MET A 93 -9.80 -11.47 -63.49
C MET A 93 -9.63 -10.12 -62.77
N ALA A 94 -9.97 -9.00 -63.42
CA ALA A 94 -9.92 -7.68 -62.82
C ALA A 94 -10.86 -7.55 -61.61
N ARG A 95 -12.12 -8.01 -61.73
CA ARG A 95 -13.10 -8.01 -60.63
C ARG A 95 -12.67 -8.90 -59.47
N ALA A 96 -12.23 -10.12 -59.74
CA ALA A 96 -11.76 -11.04 -58.70
C ALA A 96 -10.55 -10.48 -57.94
N TYR A 97 -9.61 -9.85 -58.65
CA TYR A 97 -8.48 -9.15 -58.01
C TYR A 97 -8.94 -7.95 -57.18
N ASN A 98 -9.87 -7.14 -57.69
CA ASN A 98 -10.39 -5.97 -56.96
C ASN A 98 -11.08 -6.38 -55.66
N GLU A 99 -11.86 -7.46 -55.68
CA GLU A 99 -12.48 -8.04 -54.47
C GLU A 99 -11.42 -8.57 -53.49
N PHE A 100 -10.40 -9.28 -53.98
CA PHE A 100 -9.27 -9.71 -53.16
C PHE A 100 -8.53 -8.54 -52.51
N SER A 101 -8.22 -7.49 -53.29
CA SER A 101 -7.55 -6.28 -52.82
C SER A 101 -8.39 -5.58 -51.74
N GLU A 102 -9.71 -5.47 -51.94
CA GLU A 102 -10.61 -4.85 -50.96
C GLU A 102 -10.64 -5.61 -49.63
N ASN A 103 -10.69 -6.95 -49.69
CA ASN A 103 -10.61 -7.78 -48.49
C ASN A 103 -9.24 -7.65 -47.79
N LEU A 104 -8.15 -7.58 -48.56
CA LEU A 104 -6.80 -7.38 -48.01
C LEU A 104 -6.67 -6.00 -47.33
N LYS A 105 -7.19 -4.94 -47.94
CA LYS A 105 -7.24 -3.60 -47.35
C LYS A 105 -7.97 -3.59 -46.01
N ARG A 106 -9.13 -4.26 -45.94
CA ARG A 106 -9.93 -4.38 -44.70
C ARG A 106 -9.14 -5.09 -43.58
N ILE A 107 -8.48 -6.21 -43.90
CA ILE A 107 -7.64 -6.96 -42.95
C ILE A 107 -6.48 -6.08 -42.45
N ILE A 108 -5.80 -5.35 -43.33
CA ILE A 108 -4.70 -4.45 -42.96
C ILE A 108 -5.20 -3.33 -42.04
N ALA A 109 -6.32 -2.69 -42.39
CA ALA A 109 -6.93 -1.64 -41.58
C ALA A 109 -7.31 -2.15 -40.17
N GLU A 110 -7.96 -3.31 -40.10
CA GLU A 110 -8.35 -3.92 -38.82
C GLU A 110 -7.12 -4.32 -37.99
N THR A 111 -6.09 -4.88 -38.61
CA THR A 111 -4.85 -5.30 -37.93
C THR A 111 -4.10 -4.09 -37.38
N ARG A 112 -3.98 -3.00 -38.15
CA ARG A 112 -3.41 -1.72 -37.67
C ARG A 112 -4.16 -1.24 -36.43
N ARG A 113 -5.50 -1.20 -36.46
CA ARG A 113 -6.30 -0.76 -35.32
C ARG A 113 -6.12 -1.66 -34.08
N ARG A 114 -6.18 -2.99 -34.27
CA ARG A 114 -5.99 -3.95 -33.17
C ARG A 114 -4.61 -3.83 -32.54
N SER A 115 -3.56 -3.63 -33.35
CA SER A 115 -2.20 -3.47 -32.84
C SER A 115 -2.03 -2.17 -32.03
N VAL A 116 -2.67 -1.05 -32.43
CA VAL A 116 -2.71 0.18 -31.60
C VAL A 116 -3.41 -0.09 -30.26
N ASN A 117 -4.54 -0.80 -30.26
CA ASN A 117 -5.24 -1.17 -29.02
C ASN A 117 -4.36 -2.00 -28.07
N VAL A 118 -3.63 -2.97 -28.61
CA VAL A 118 -2.72 -3.82 -27.83
C VAL A 118 -1.57 -3.00 -27.25
N SER A 119 -0.99 -2.08 -28.03
CA SER A 119 0.07 -1.17 -27.59
C SER A 119 -0.38 -0.24 -26.44
N VAL A 120 -1.57 0.35 -26.55
CA VAL A 120 -2.20 1.15 -25.47
C VAL A 120 -2.42 0.30 -24.22
N SER A 121 -2.89 -0.92 -24.39
CA SER A 121 -3.16 -1.84 -23.28
C SER A 121 -1.86 -2.27 -22.58
N ALA A 122 -0.80 -2.53 -23.34
CA ALA A 122 0.55 -2.80 -22.81
C ALA A 122 1.06 -1.62 -21.96
N LYS A 123 0.95 -0.38 -22.46
CA LYS A 123 1.35 0.81 -21.71
C LYS A 123 0.56 1.00 -20.42
N ARG A 124 -0.75 0.74 -20.43
CA ARG A 124 -1.58 0.77 -19.21
C ARG A 124 -1.16 -0.32 -18.23
N LEU A 125 -0.89 -1.54 -18.72
CA LEU A 125 -0.39 -2.64 -17.89
C LEU A 125 0.95 -2.27 -17.23
N GLN A 126 1.88 -1.68 -17.98
CA GLN A 126 3.17 -1.21 -17.43
C GLN A 126 2.97 -0.22 -16.27
N LYS A 127 2.02 0.73 -16.41
CA LYS A 127 1.69 1.67 -15.33
C LYS A 127 1.17 0.94 -14.08
N VAL A 128 0.20 0.04 -14.23
CA VAL A 128 -0.39 -0.72 -13.11
C VAL A 128 0.67 -1.60 -12.43
N VAL A 129 1.57 -2.22 -13.18
CA VAL A 129 2.66 -3.04 -12.66
C VAL A 129 3.62 -2.21 -11.79
N ILE A 130 3.95 -0.98 -12.19
CA ILE A 130 4.80 -0.07 -11.40
C ILE A 130 4.09 0.34 -10.10
N GLU A 131 2.80 0.66 -10.16
CA GLU A 131 2.00 0.97 -8.96
C GLU A 131 1.90 -0.23 -8.00
N ALA A 132 1.73 -1.44 -8.54
CA ALA A 132 1.72 -2.68 -7.77
C ALA A 132 3.08 -2.97 -7.13
N GLN A 133 4.19 -2.71 -7.83
CA GLN A 133 5.55 -2.84 -7.27
C GLN A 133 5.76 -1.89 -6.08
N GLY A 134 5.30 -0.64 -6.20
CA GLY A 134 5.33 0.32 -5.09
C GLY A 134 4.49 -0.15 -3.89
N SER A 135 3.31 -0.69 -4.15
CA SER A 135 2.43 -1.23 -3.10
C SER A 135 3.04 -2.44 -2.39
N ALA A 136 3.68 -3.36 -3.13
CA ALA A 136 4.38 -4.51 -2.56
C ALA A 136 5.56 -4.10 -1.67
N HIS A 137 6.28 -3.03 -2.06
CA HIS A 137 7.35 -2.48 -1.24
C HIS A 137 6.83 -1.89 0.07
N THR A 138 5.77 -1.09 0.03
CA THR A 138 5.11 -0.59 1.25
C THR A 138 4.62 -1.73 2.14
N GLN A 139 4.06 -2.80 1.55
CA GLN A 139 3.62 -3.98 2.29
C GLN A 139 4.78 -4.68 3.03
N GLU A 140 5.95 -4.77 2.40
CA GLU A 140 7.18 -5.30 3.03
C GLU A 140 7.63 -4.43 4.22
N GLU A 141 7.64 -3.10 4.07
CA GLU A 141 7.99 -2.18 5.17
C GLU A 141 7.01 -2.32 6.35
N GLN A 142 5.71 -2.41 6.09
CA GLN A 142 4.71 -2.62 7.14
C GLN A 142 4.87 -3.97 7.82
N ALA A 143 5.18 -5.03 7.07
CA ALA A 143 5.45 -6.34 7.64
C ALA A 143 6.65 -6.31 8.60
N GLN A 144 7.71 -5.57 8.25
CA GLN A 144 8.88 -5.39 9.12
C GLN A 144 8.55 -4.63 10.40
N LEU A 145 7.65 -3.63 10.34
CA LEU A 145 7.18 -2.94 11.54
C LEU A 145 6.38 -3.89 12.47
N VAL A 146 5.50 -4.71 11.89
CA VAL A 146 4.76 -5.72 12.67
C VAL A 146 5.70 -6.75 13.28
N PHE A 147 6.76 -7.17 12.57
CA PHE A 147 7.81 -8.03 13.11
C PHE A 147 8.42 -7.43 14.37
N GLN A 148 8.84 -6.16 14.28
CA GLN A 148 9.48 -5.45 15.39
C GLN A 148 8.54 -5.35 16.60
N SER A 149 7.29 -4.92 16.39
CA SER A 149 6.29 -4.83 17.47
C SER A 149 5.98 -6.20 18.09
N SER A 150 5.94 -7.25 17.28
CA SER A 150 5.76 -8.61 17.78
C SER A 150 6.98 -9.10 18.58
N SER A 151 8.20 -8.73 18.19
CA SER A 151 9.40 -9.04 18.97
C SER A 151 9.41 -8.34 20.33
N GLU A 152 8.99 -7.08 20.37
CA GLU A 152 8.81 -6.32 21.62
C GLU A 152 7.71 -6.93 22.50
N ALA A 153 6.61 -7.40 21.90
CA ALA A 153 5.57 -8.11 22.60
C ALA A 153 6.08 -9.43 23.23
N THR A 154 6.95 -10.19 22.55
CA THR A 154 7.57 -11.40 23.13
C THR A 154 8.34 -11.06 24.40
N GLN A 155 9.16 -10.01 24.35
CA GLN A 155 9.93 -9.59 25.53
C GLN A 155 9.00 -9.18 26.69
N ALA A 156 7.96 -8.40 26.40
CA ALA A 156 6.99 -7.99 27.41
C ALA A 156 6.26 -9.20 28.02
N ILE A 157 5.88 -10.20 27.21
CA ILE A 157 5.25 -11.43 27.67
C ILE A 157 6.19 -12.19 28.62
N ASP A 158 7.47 -12.33 28.28
CA ASP A 158 8.47 -13.00 29.13
C ASP A 158 8.68 -12.26 30.47
N GLU A 159 8.72 -10.93 30.44
CA GLU A 159 8.83 -10.09 31.65
C GLU A 159 7.61 -10.21 32.57
N ILE A 160 6.40 -10.25 32.00
CA ILE A 160 5.17 -10.46 32.75
C ILE A 160 5.16 -11.88 33.34
N ALA A 161 5.55 -12.90 32.57
CA ALA A 161 5.62 -14.28 33.05
C ALA A 161 6.56 -14.41 34.25
N GLY A 162 7.76 -13.84 34.16
CA GLY A 162 8.72 -13.81 35.27
C GLY A 162 8.18 -13.06 36.49
N THR A 163 7.47 -11.94 36.27
CA THR A 163 6.87 -11.17 37.36
C THR A 163 5.73 -11.93 38.05
N THR A 164 4.86 -12.59 37.30
CA THR A 164 3.77 -13.43 37.83
C THR A 164 4.31 -14.56 38.69
N LEU A 165 5.38 -15.24 38.25
CA LEU A 165 6.04 -16.29 39.04
C LEU A 165 6.59 -15.75 40.37
N ARG A 166 7.28 -14.61 40.34
CA ARG A 166 7.83 -13.99 41.55
C ARG A 166 6.74 -13.54 42.52
N ILE A 167 5.63 -12.98 42.02
CA ILE A 167 4.49 -12.61 42.87
C ILE A 167 3.88 -13.86 43.51
N ASN A 168 3.75 -14.97 42.76
CA ASN A 168 3.22 -16.23 43.30
C ASN A 168 4.09 -16.80 44.43
N GLU A 169 5.42 -16.81 44.25
CA GLU A 169 6.36 -17.25 45.29
C GLU A 169 6.27 -16.38 46.55
N GLN A 170 6.23 -15.05 46.38
CA GLN A 170 6.11 -14.12 47.50
C GLN A 170 4.74 -14.23 48.20
N ASN A 171 3.68 -14.44 47.44
CA ASN A 171 2.33 -14.65 47.95
C ASN A 171 2.23 -15.94 48.79
N SER A 172 2.84 -17.03 48.32
CA SER A 172 2.95 -18.28 49.09
C SER A 172 3.74 -18.10 50.38
N THR A 173 4.81 -17.32 50.35
CA THR A 173 5.63 -17.04 51.55
C THR A 173 4.84 -16.22 52.58
N ASN A 174 4.17 -15.15 52.14
CA ASN A 174 3.33 -14.32 53.02
C ASN A 174 2.16 -15.11 53.63
N MET A 175 1.56 -16.02 52.85
CA MET A 175 0.52 -16.93 53.33
C MET A 175 1.02 -17.79 54.50
N GLU A 176 2.21 -18.38 54.35
CA GLU A 176 2.81 -19.22 55.39
C GLU A 176 3.13 -18.40 56.66
N GLU A 177 3.64 -17.18 56.50
CA GLU A 177 3.91 -16.25 57.60
C GLU A 177 2.63 -15.84 58.36
N VAL A 178 1.53 -15.54 57.65
CA VAL A 178 0.24 -15.23 58.28
C VAL A 178 -0.33 -16.46 59.00
N ARG A 179 -0.22 -17.66 58.41
CA ARG A 179 -0.66 -18.90 59.07
C ARG A 179 0.13 -19.17 60.36
N SER A 180 1.45 -19.00 60.32
CA SER A 180 2.31 -19.12 61.49
C SER A 180 1.95 -18.09 62.57
N SER A 181 1.77 -16.82 62.18
CA SER A 181 1.39 -15.74 63.09
C SER A 181 0.03 -15.98 63.75
N ASN A 182 -0.94 -16.54 63.00
CA ASN A 182 -2.23 -16.91 63.54
C ASN A 182 -2.12 -18.07 64.54
N GLN A 183 -1.23 -19.04 64.31
CA GLN A 183 -0.97 -20.13 65.25
C GLN A 183 -0.30 -19.63 66.54
N GLU A 184 0.60 -18.66 66.45
CA GLU A 184 1.18 -17.99 67.62
C GLU A 184 0.11 -17.24 68.43
N LEU A 185 -0.79 -16.50 67.78
CA LEU A 185 -1.92 -15.84 68.45
C LEU A 185 -2.83 -16.83 69.19
N GLN A 186 -3.11 -17.99 68.60
CA GLN A 186 -3.89 -19.04 69.27
C GLN A 186 -3.18 -19.56 70.53
N THR A 187 -1.85 -19.62 70.50
CA THR A 187 -1.04 -19.99 71.68
C THR A 187 -1.12 -18.92 72.77
N VAL A 188 -1.06 -17.63 72.39
CA VAL A 188 -1.24 -16.50 73.33
C VAL A 188 -2.65 -16.51 73.93
N LEU A 189 -3.68 -16.79 73.13
CA LEU A 189 -5.06 -16.88 73.62
C LEU A 189 -5.22 -17.98 74.68
N ALA A 190 -4.59 -19.14 74.48
CA ALA A 190 -4.58 -20.22 75.47
C ALA A 190 -3.87 -19.81 76.78
N GLN A 191 -2.78 -19.05 76.69
CA GLN A 191 -2.09 -18.50 77.86
C GLN A 191 -2.95 -17.48 78.61
N ILE A 192 -3.62 -16.57 77.88
CA ILE A 192 -4.57 -15.60 78.46
C ILE A 192 -5.70 -16.32 79.21
N GLY A 193 -6.26 -17.39 78.63
CA GLY A 193 -7.28 -18.20 79.30
C GLY A 193 -6.79 -18.83 80.62
N SER A 194 -5.52 -19.23 80.67
CA SER A 194 -4.88 -19.72 81.91
C SER A 194 -4.72 -18.61 82.95
N ILE A 195 -4.34 -17.40 82.52
CA ILE A 195 -4.24 -16.21 83.39
C ILE A 195 -5.62 -15.82 83.93
N ARG A 196 -6.67 -15.88 83.10
CA ARG A 196 -8.06 -15.64 83.50
C ARG A 196 -8.47 -16.53 84.66
N GLN A 197 -8.17 -17.83 84.57
CA GLN A 197 -8.45 -18.80 85.63
C GLN A 197 -7.69 -18.48 86.92
N LEU A 198 -6.40 -18.13 86.81
CA LEU A 198 -5.57 -17.71 87.94
C LEU A 198 -6.12 -16.46 88.63
N ALA A 199 -6.49 -15.43 87.86
CA ALA A 199 -7.07 -14.19 88.37
C ALA A 199 -8.43 -14.41 89.03
N GLY A 200 -9.28 -15.29 88.45
CA GLY A 200 -10.55 -15.70 89.05
C GLY A 200 -10.38 -16.38 90.41
N ASN A 201 -9.47 -17.36 90.50
CA ASN A 201 -9.15 -18.03 91.77
C ASN A 201 -8.57 -17.06 92.81
N PHE A 202 -7.75 -16.11 92.37
CA PHE A 202 -7.21 -15.06 93.22
C PHE A 202 -8.31 -14.15 93.78
N GLN A 203 -9.26 -13.73 92.93
CA GLN A 203 -10.41 -12.93 93.35
C GLN A 203 -11.29 -13.66 94.39
N GLU A 204 -11.49 -14.97 94.23
CA GLU A 204 -12.23 -15.80 95.20
C GLU A 204 -11.49 -15.85 96.55
N THR A 205 -10.17 -16.04 96.52
CA THR A 205 -9.33 -16.06 97.72
C THR A 205 -9.38 -14.72 98.46
N VAL A 206 -9.29 -13.59 97.74
CA VAL A 206 -9.39 -12.25 98.32
C VAL A 206 -10.78 -12.01 98.92
N THR A 207 -11.84 -12.52 98.28
CA THR A 207 -13.22 -12.46 98.80
C THR A 207 -13.36 -13.23 100.11
N LEU A 208 -12.78 -14.43 100.21
CA LEU A 208 -12.76 -15.21 101.43
C LEU A 208 -11.97 -14.50 102.54
N LEU A 209 -10.85 -13.88 102.20
CA LEU A 209 -10.05 -13.09 103.15
C LEU A 209 -10.85 -11.91 103.72
N GLY A 210 -11.62 -11.20 102.87
CA GLY A 210 -12.51 -10.12 103.32
C GLY A 210 -13.58 -10.60 104.31
N LYS A 211 -14.23 -11.74 104.04
CA LYS A 211 -15.19 -12.34 104.97
C LYS A 211 -14.55 -12.73 106.31
N ASN A 212 -13.32 -13.23 106.27
CA ASN A 212 -12.59 -13.57 107.49
C ASN A 212 -12.21 -12.31 108.30
N SER A 213 -11.79 -11.23 107.64
CA SER A 213 -11.55 -9.94 108.30
C SER A 213 -12.82 -9.40 108.98
N GLU A 214 -13.99 -9.45 108.32
CA GLU A 214 -15.27 -9.07 108.94
C GLU A 214 -15.66 -9.93 110.14
N ASN A 215 -15.39 -11.24 110.08
CA ASN A 215 -15.60 -12.13 111.23
C ASN A 215 -14.69 -11.74 112.40
N ILE A 216 -13.42 -11.39 112.13
CA ILE A 216 -12.47 -10.96 113.16
C ILE A 216 -12.93 -9.64 113.79
N THR A 217 -13.34 -8.64 113.00
CA THR A 217 -13.89 -7.37 113.54
C THR A 217 -15.08 -7.61 114.47
N ARG A 218 -15.99 -8.54 114.12
CA ARG A 218 -17.11 -8.92 115.00
C ARG A 218 -16.65 -9.54 116.33
N ILE A 219 -15.61 -10.38 116.30
CA ILE A 219 -15.03 -10.97 117.51
C ILE A 219 -14.36 -9.88 118.36
N LEU A 220 -13.61 -8.97 117.75
CA LEU A 220 -12.95 -7.87 118.46
C LEU A 220 -13.95 -6.93 119.13
N SER A 221 -15.07 -6.61 118.46
CA SER A 221 -16.17 -5.84 119.09
C SER A 221 -16.71 -6.56 120.34
N MET A 222 -16.90 -7.87 120.27
CA MET A 222 -17.36 -8.66 121.41
C MET A 222 -16.33 -8.70 122.56
N VAL A 223 -15.04 -8.79 122.23
CA VAL A 223 -13.95 -8.74 123.22
C VAL A 223 -13.86 -7.35 123.87
N GLN A 224 -14.04 -6.29 123.10
CA GLN A 224 -14.10 -4.92 123.58
C GLN A 224 -15.28 -4.75 124.57
N ASP A 225 -16.47 -5.26 124.22
CA ASP A 225 -17.64 -5.27 125.09
C ASP A 225 -17.36 -6.02 126.41
N PHE A 226 -16.73 -7.20 126.35
CA PHE A 226 -16.33 -7.95 127.53
C PHE A 226 -15.30 -7.19 128.39
N SER A 227 -14.35 -6.51 127.75
CA SER A 227 -13.35 -5.71 128.44
C SER A 227 -13.97 -4.52 129.16
N GLU A 228 -14.93 -3.83 128.54
CA GLU A 228 -15.69 -2.74 129.15
C GLU A 228 -16.58 -3.22 130.31
N GLN A 229 -17.28 -4.34 130.14
CA GLN A 229 -18.04 -4.98 131.21
C GLN A 229 -17.16 -5.39 132.38
N THR A 230 -15.98 -5.97 132.10
CA THR A 230 -15.01 -6.38 133.13
C THR A 230 -14.42 -5.18 133.85
N ASN A 231 -14.13 -4.09 133.12
CA ASN A 231 -13.69 -2.81 133.70
C ASN A 231 -14.76 -2.19 134.62
N LEU A 232 -16.05 -2.25 134.23
CA LEU A 232 -17.17 -1.78 135.05
C LEU A 232 -17.39 -2.67 136.30
N LEU A 233 -17.27 -3.98 136.17
CA LEU A 233 -17.32 -4.93 137.29
C LEU A 233 -16.16 -4.69 138.27
N ALA A 234 -14.95 -4.50 137.75
CA ALA A 234 -13.77 -4.17 138.53
C ALA A 234 -13.90 -2.82 139.23
N LEU A 235 -14.45 -1.80 138.55
CA LEU A 235 -14.74 -0.50 139.15
C LEU A 235 -15.76 -0.61 140.30
N ASN A 236 -16.84 -1.35 140.10
CA ASN A 236 -17.83 -1.62 141.16
C ASN A 236 -17.22 -2.39 142.34
N ALA A 237 -16.33 -3.34 142.06
CA ALA A 237 -15.59 -4.08 143.08
C ALA A 237 -14.59 -3.20 143.85
N SER A 238 -13.84 -2.31 143.18
CA SER A 238 -12.94 -1.34 143.83
C SER A 238 -13.73 -0.35 144.70
N ILE A 239 -14.91 0.11 144.26
CA ILE A 239 -15.81 0.97 145.05
C ILE A 239 -16.27 0.25 146.33
N GLU A 240 -16.71 -1.01 146.22
CA GLU A 240 -17.21 -1.76 147.38
C GLU A 240 -16.08 -2.20 148.33
N ALA A 241 -14.88 -2.47 147.80
CA ALA A 241 -13.67 -2.71 148.59
C ALA A 241 -13.23 -1.47 149.38
N ALA A 242 -13.33 -0.26 148.81
CA ALA A 242 -13.11 0.99 149.52
C ALA A 242 -14.15 1.24 150.62
N ARG A 243 -15.40 0.76 150.42
CA ARG A 243 -16.51 0.83 151.37
C ARG A 243 -16.35 -0.08 152.59
N ALA A 244 -15.65 -1.21 152.43
CA ALA A 244 -15.37 -2.18 153.49
C ALA A 244 -14.18 -1.81 154.41
N GLY A 245 -13.48 -0.68 154.17
CA GLY A 245 -12.40 -0.19 155.02
C GLY A 245 -11.20 -1.16 155.13
N GLU A 246 -10.62 -1.32 156.32
CA GLU A 246 -9.43 -2.17 156.58
C GLU A 246 -9.62 -3.64 156.12
N ALA A 247 -10.85 -4.19 156.15
CA ALA A 247 -11.13 -5.56 155.72
C ALA A 247 -11.09 -5.76 154.18
N GLY A 248 -11.22 -4.67 153.41
CA GLY A 248 -11.30 -4.68 151.94
C GLY A 248 -9.96 -4.48 151.22
N ARG A 249 -8.85 -4.22 151.93
CA ARG A 249 -7.54 -3.88 151.34
C ARG A 249 -7.02 -4.91 150.33
N GLY A 250 -7.14 -6.21 150.63
CA GLY A 250 -6.73 -7.27 149.71
C GLY A 250 -7.60 -7.35 148.46
N PHE A 251 -8.90 -7.08 148.60
CA PHE A 251 -9.86 -7.07 147.48
C PHE A 251 -9.67 -5.85 146.57
N SER A 252 -9.34 -4.67 147.11
CA SER A 252 -9.07 -3.46 146.32
C SER A 252 -7.88 -3.64 145.38
N VAL A 253 -6.81 -4.29 145.84
CA VAL A 253 -5.62 -4.54 145.01
C VAL A 253 -5.96 -5.47 143.83
N VAL A 254 -6.77 -6.51 144.08
CA VAL A 254 -7.23 -7.42 143.02
C VAL A 254 -8.17 -6.71 142.05
N ALA A 255 -9.10 -5.89 142.54
CA ALA A 255 -10.02 -5.14 141.70
C ALA A 255 -9.30 -4.10 140.82
N ASP A 256 -8.32 -3.37 141.36
CA ASP A 256 -7.50 -2.44 140.59
C ASP A 256 -6.60 -3.14 139.56
N GLU A 257 -6.09 -4.35 139.87
CA GLU A 257 -5.32 -5.17 138.92
C GLU A 257 -6.22 -5.71 137.79
N VAL A 258 -7.44 -6.15 138.09
CA VAL A 258 -8.43 -6.58 137.08
C VAL A 258 -8.88 -5.39 136.22
N ARG A 259 -9.01 -4.19 136.81
CA ARG A 259 -9.32 -2.95 136.08
C ARG A 259 -8.20 -2.60 135.10
N ASN A 260 -6.95 -2.62 135.57
CA ASN A 260 -5.77 -2.36 134.75
C ASN A 260 -5.61 -3.41 133.63
N LEU A 261 -5.86 -4.68 133.92
CA LEU A 261 -5.86 -5.75 132.92
C LEU A 261 -6.95 -5.53 131.86
N SER A 262 -8.17 -5.16 132.27
CA SER A 262 -9.28 -4.85 131.35
C SER A 262 -8.98 -3.61 130.48
N GLN A 263 -8.29 -2.61 131.02
CA GLN A 263 -7.86 -1.45 130.24
C GLN A 263 -6.80 -1.85 129.20
N LYS A 264 -5.79 -2.67 129.57
CA LYS A 264 -4.80 -3.21 128.62
C LYS A 264 -5.42 -4.09 127.53
N VAL A 265 -6.43 -4.90 127.87
CA VAL A 265 -7.17 -5.71 126.89
C VAL A 265 -7.96 -4.81 125.94
N SER A 266 -8.58 -3.74 126.43
CA SER A 266 -9.27 -2.76 125.57
C SER A 266 -8.32 -2.02 124.63
N GLU A 267 -7.16 -1.57 125.14
CA GLU A 267 -6.14 -0.90 124.34
C GLU A 267 -5.59 -1.82 123.24
N ALA A 268 -5.27 -3.08 123.58
CA ALA A 268 -4.82 -4.08 122.61
C ALA A 268 -5.91 -4.43 121.59
N THR A 269 -7.18 -4.53 122.01
CA THR A 269 -8.32 -4.80 121.11
C THR A 269 -8.52 -3.65 120.12
N THR A 270 -8.36 -2.41 120.56
CA THR A 270 -8.43 -1.20 119.71
C THR A 270 -7.29 -1.17 118.68
N GLU A 271 -6.08 -1.57 119.08
CA GLU A 271 -4.93 -1.66 118.17
C GLU A 271 -5.13 -2.76 117.11
N ILE A 272 -5.64 -3.93 117.50
CA ILE A 272 -5.97 -5.01 116.56
C ILE A 272 -7.12 -4.59 115.65
N ASP A 273 -8.15 -3.90 116.14
CA ASP A 273 -9.25 -3.38 115.33
C ASP A 273 -8.75 -2.40 114.26
N SER A 274 -7.85 -1.49 114.62
CA SER A 274 -7.18 -0.58 113.69
C SER A 274 -6.40 -1.35 112.60
N ASN A 275 -5.62 -2.37 112.98
CA ASN A 275 -4.86 -3.20 112.04
C ASN A 275 -5.78 -4.01 111.11
N ILE A 276 -6.89 -4.55 111.62
CA ILE A 276 -7.90 -5.25 110.81
C ILE A 276 -8.64 -4.28 109.90
N GLY A 277 -8.90 -3.05 110.34
CA GLY A 277 -9.45 -1.98 109.51
C GLY A 277 -8.53 -1.61 108.34
N GLN A 278 -7.22 -1.50 108.58
CA GLN A 278 -6.22 -1.33 107.52
C GLN A 278 -6.16 -2.54 106.57
N MET A 279 -6.20 -3.76 107.11
CA MET A 279 -6.24 -4.99 106.32
C MET A 279 -7.49 -5.07 105.45
N SER A 280 -8.66 -4.72 105.99
CA SER A 280 -9.93 -4.67 105.25
C SER A 280 -9.86 -3.69 104.07
N LYS A 281 -9.25 -2.51 104.28
CA LYS A 281 -9.01 -1.53 103.20
C LYS A 281 -8.06 -2.08 102.12
N LEU A 282 -7.00 -2.78 102.51
CA LEU A 282 -6.08 -3.44 101.57
C LEU A 282 -6.75 -4.56 100.79
N VAL A 283 -7.60 -5.37 101.44
CA VAL A 283 -8.40 -6.42 100.78
C VAL A 283 -9.37 -5.80 99.77
N GLY A 284 -10.05 -4.70 100.13
CA GLY A 284 -10.93 -3.96 99.21
C GLY A 284 -10.18 -3.46 97.98
N THR A 285 -9.03 -2.84 98.18
CA THR A 285 -8.16 -2.35 97.08
C THR A 285 -7.69 -3.52 96.20
N THR A 286 -7.23 -4.62 96.81
CA THR A 286 -6.76 -5.82 96.10
C THR A 286 -7.88 -6.46 95.27
N ARG A 287 -9.11 -6.48 95.79
CA ARG A 287 -10.29 -6.98 95.08
C ARG A 287 -10.61 -6.12 93.86
N ASP A 288 -10.52 -4.81 93.99
CA ASP A 288 -10.81 -3.90 92.88
C ASP A 288 -9.70 -3.98 91.81
N SER A 289 -8.42 -4.09 92.19
CA SER A 289 -7.34 -4.40 91.26
C SER A 289 -7.50 -5.77 90.57
N ALA A 290 -7.98 -6.80 91.27
CA ALA A 290 -8.26 -8.10 90.66
C ALA A 290 -9.40 -8.01 89.62
N ARG A 291 -10.40 -7.15 89.85
CA ARG A 291 -11.45 -6.86 88.86
C ARG A 291 -10.89 -6.15 87.64
N GLU A 292 -10.07 -5.13 87.81
CA GLU A 292 -9.40 -4.44 86.69
C GLU A 292 -8.54 -5.39 85.85
N ILE A 293 -7.84 -6.34 86.47
CA ILE A 293 -7.08 -7.38 85.76
C ILE A 293 -8.01 -8.26 84.92
N LEU A 294 -9.14 -8.70 85.46
CA LEU A 294 -10.12 -9.52 84.74
C LEU A 294 -10.75 -8.76 83.55
N ASP A 295 -11.10 -7.49 83.74
CA ASP A 295 -11.61 -6.64 82.67
C ASP A 295 -10.54 -6.43 81.57
N GLY A 296 -9.27 -6.25 81.96
CA GLY A 296 -8.13 -6.17 81.03
C GLY A 296 -7.90 -7.47 80.25
N ILE A 297 -8.08 -8.63 80.89
CA ILE A 297 -8.02 -9.95 80.25
C ILE A 297 -9.12 -10.09 79.20
N GLU A 298 -10.37 -9.74 79.53
CA GLU A 298 -11.50 -9.82 78.59
C GLU A 298 -11.27 -8.93 77.36
N SER A 299 -10.78 -7.70 77.56
CA SER A 299 -10.39 -6.82 76.46
C SER A 299 -9.30 -7.43 75.57
N THR A 300 -8.32 -8.10 76.19
CA THR A 300 -7.22 -8.76 75.47
C THR A 300 -7.71 -9.99 74.69
N GLU A 301 -8.60 -10.81 75.27
CA GLU A 301 -9.23 -11.94 74.57
C GLU A 301 -9.98 -11.48 73.32
N LYS A 302 -10.76 -10.39 73.45
CA LYS A 302 -11.49 -9.80 72.33
C LYS A 302 -10.54 -9.30 71.24
N PHE A 303 -9.49 -8.56 71.61
CA PHE A 303 -8.50 -8.04 70.66
C PHE A 303 -7.78 -9.17 69.89
N ILE A 304 -7.40 -10.25 70.57
CA ILE A 304 -6.80 -11.42 69.93
C ILE A 304 -7.80 -12.10 68.98
N GLY A 305 -9.06 -12.26 69.40
CA GLY A 305 -10.13 -12.83 68.56
C GLY A 305 -10.35 -12.03 67.27
N ASP A 306 -10.45 -10.71 67.37
CA ASP A 306 -10.60 -9.81 66.22
C ASP A 306 -9.39 -9.89 65.29
N THR A 307 -8.18 -9.98 65.84
CA THR A 307 -6.93 -10.12 65.07
C THR A 307 -6.84 -11.47 64.36
N SER A 308 -7.23 -12.57 65.01
CA SER A 308 -7.28 -13.90 64.39
C SER A 308 -8.26 -13.94 63.21
N GLY A 309 -9.42 -13.28 63.36
CA GLY A 309 -10.39 -13.10 62.26
C GLY A 309 -9.87 -12.22 61.12
N GLN A 310 -8.95 -11.29 61.37
CA GLN A 310 -8.25 -10.54 60.30
C GLN A 310 -7.24 -11.44 59.56
N PHE A 311 -6.47 -12.26 60.27
CA PHE A 311 -5.53 -13.20 59.64
C PHE A 311 -6.22 -14.27 58.80
N GLN A 312 -7.38 -14.79 59.22
CA GLN A 312 -8.17 -15.70 58.38
C GLN A 312 -8.63 -15.04 57.08
N ARG A 313 -9.00 -13.75 57.12
CA ARG A 313 -9.34 -13.01 55.90
C ARG A 313 -8.13 -12.80 54.99
N LEU A 314 -6.97 -12.46 55.54
CA LEU A 314 -5.73 -12.35 54.75
C LEU A 314 -5.35 -13.67 54.08
N VAL A 315 -5.56 -14.81 54.74
CA VAL A 315 -5.38 -16.13 54.13
C VAL A 315 -6.30 -16.29 52.93
N GLN A 316 -7.59 -15.95 53.04
CA GLN A 316 -8.50 -16.02 51.90
C GLN A 316 -8.06 -15.08 50.76
N ASP A 317 -7.69 -13.84 51.09
CA ASP A 317 -7.23 -12.85 50.11
C ASP A 317 -6.01 -13.36 49.32
N PHE A 318 -5.06 -14.01 49.98
CA PHE A 318 -3.89 -14.60 49.32
C PHE A 318 -4.25 -15.82 48.46
N GLU A 319 -5.23 -16.65 48.84
CA GLU A 319 -5.72 -17.75 47.99
C GLU A 319 -6.38 -17.22 46.71
N ASP A 320 -7.16 -16.14 46.84
CA ASP A 320 -7.80 -15.47 45.71
C ASP A 320 -6.75 -14.87 44.76
N VAL A 321 -5.69 -14.24 45.29
CA VAL A 321 -4.55 -13.75 44.50
C VAL A 321 -3.86 -14.89 43.74
N ASN A 322 -3.65 -16.05 44.37
CA ASN A 322 -3.06 -17.22 43.68
C ASN A 322 -3.93 -17.69 42.51
N SER A 323 -5.25 -17.72 42.68
CA SER A 323 -6.19 -18.05 41.61
C SER A 323 -6.10 -17.05 40.44
N GLN A 324 -6.01 -15.76 40.74
CA GLN A 324 -5.84 -14.72 39.72
C GLN A 324 -4.50 -14.86 38.98
N LEU A 325 -3.41 -15.16 39.68
CA LEU A 325 -2.10 -15.38 39.07
C LEU A 325 -2.10 -16.59 38.13
N ALA A 326 -2.82 -17.66 38.47
CA ALA A 326 -3.01 -18.80 37.56
C ALA A 326 -3.76 -18.40 36.28
N GLY A 327 -4.80 -17.55 36.41
CA GLY A 327 -5.50 -16.98 35.25
C GLY A 327 -4.59 -16.11 34.37
N ILE A 328 -3.74 -15.28 34.98
CA ILE A 328 -2.73 -14.48 34.27
C ILE A 328 -1.75 -15.39 33.52
N SER A 329 -1.28 -16.47 34.15
CA SER A 329 -0.37 -17.43 33.49
C SER A 329 -0.98 -18.06 32.24
N ALA A 330 -2.26 -18.45 32.30
CA ALA A 330 -2.96 -18.99 31.13
C ALA A 330 -3.10 -17.96 30.00
N ALA A 331 -3.39 -16.69 30.34
CA ALA A 331 -3.46 -15.61 29.35
C ALA A 331 -2.09 -15.32 28.70
N ILE A 332 -1.00 -15.43 29.47
CA ILE A 332 0.38 -15.28 28.97
C ILE A 332 0.69 -16.37 27.94
N ASP A 333 0.31 -17.63 28.20
CA ASP A 333 0.51 -18.73 27.25
C ASP A 333 -0.24 -18.49 25.93
N GLU A 334 -1.49 -18.00 26.00
CA GLU A 334 -2.29 -17.64 24.83
C GLU A 334 -1.67 -16.46 24.06
N LEU A 335 -1.22 -15.42 24.76
CA LEU A 335 -0.50 -14.29 24.15
C LEU A 335 0.81 -14.75 23.48
N SER A 336 1.58 -15.64 24.12
CA SER A 336 2.80 -16.19 23.53
C SER A 336 2.52 -16.97 22.25
N TYR A 337 1.46 -17.79 22.25
CA TYR A 337 1.03 -18.54 21.07
C TYR A 337 0.61 -17.62 19.91
N THR A 338 -0.28 -16.66 20.18
CA THR A 338 -0.77 -15.71 19.17
C THR A 338 0.34 -14.81 18.62
N ASN A 339 1.32 -14.45 19.44
CA ASN A 339 2.46 -13.67 19.00
C ASN A 339 3.43 -14.48 18.12
N LYS A 340 3.61 -15.78 18.37
CA LYS A 340 4.35 -16.69 17.47
C LYS A 340 3.66 -16.86 16.12
N GLU A 341 2.34 -16.97 16.10
CA GLU A 341 1.57 -16.99 14.85
C GLU A 341 1.75 -15.68 14.07
N SER A 342 1.77 -14.54 14.77
CA SER A 342 2.04 -13.23 14.16
C SER A 342 3.41 -13.20 13.46
N HIS A 343 4.46 -13.73 14.10
CA HIS A 343 5.78 -13.88 13.46
C HIS A 343 5.74 -14.73 12.18
N SER A 344 5.02 -15.86 12.23
CA SER A 344 4.86 -16.76 11.07
C SER A 344 4.15 -16.05 9.91
N HIS A 345 3.07 -15.33 10.19
CA HIS A 345 2.34 -14.56 9.18
C HIS A 345 3.18 -13.44 8.57
N VAL A 346 3.98 -12.74 9.38
CA VAL A 346 4.89 -11.71 8.87
C VAL A 346 5.92 -12.31 7.91
N ALA A 347 6.54 -13.44 8.26
CA ALA A 347 7.49 -14.12 7.37
C ALA A 347 6.85 -14.53 6.04
N GLN A 348 5.60 -15.03 6.08
CA GLN A 348 4.83 -15.35 4.87
C GLN A 348 4.53 -14.11 4.02
N ILE A 349 4.18 -12.98 4.65
CA ILE A 349 3.94 -11.71 3.94
C ILE A 349 5.21 -11.26 3.22
N THR A 350 6.37 -11.28 3.90
CA THR A 350 7.65 -10.89 3.28
C THR A 350 7.99 -11.79 2.09
N GLN A 351 7.80 -13.11 2.23
CA GLN A 351 8.03 -14.05 1.13
C GLN A 351 7.08 -13.80 -0.06
N LEU A 352 5.80 -13.54 0.22
CA LEU A 352 4.80 -13.25 -0.80
C LEU A 352 5.10 -11.93 -1.52
N SER A 353 5.49 -10.88 -0.79
CA SER A 353 5.90 -9.59 -1.36
C SER A 353 7.11 -9.76 -2.30
N ALA A 354 8.09 -10.58 -1.92
CA ALA A 354 9.23 -10.90 -2.80
C ALA A 354 8.80 -11.65 -4.07
N GLY A 355 7.87 -12.61 -3.95
CA GLY A 355 7.27 -13.30 -5.09
C GLY A 355 6.55 -12.34 -6.05
N ILE A 356 5.68 -11.49 -5.50
CA ILE A 356 4.95 -10.46 -6.26
C ILE A 356 5.93 -9.54 -7.00
N LYS A 357 7.01 -9.10 -6.35
CA LYS A 357 8.01 -8.26 -6.99
C LYS A 357 8.63 -8.93 -8.22
N SER A 358 8.96 -10.22 -8.13
CA SER A 358 9.50 -10.98 -9.26
C SER A 358 8.48 -11.13 -10.40
N GLU A 359 7.21 -11.43 -10.08
CA GLU A 359 6.13 -11.52 -11.08
C GLU A 359 5.86 -10.17 -11.76
N MET A 360 5.97 -9.07 -11.03
CA MET A 360 5.84 -7.71 -11.56
C MET A 360 7.00 -7.37 -12.51
N GLU A 361 8.23 -7.74 -12.18
CA GLU A 361 9.39 -7.58 -13.10
C GLU A 361 9.21 -8.37 -14.40
N GLN A 362 8.68 -9.60 -14.32
CA GLN A 362 8.35 -10.38 -15.51
C GLN A 362 7.22 -9.75 -16.33
N SER A 363 6.17 -9.27 -15.66
CA SER A 363 5.03 -8.60 -16.30
C SER A 363 5.45 -7.32 -17.03
N LEU A 364 6.38 -6.57 -16.44
CA LEU A 364 7.00 -5.40 -17.07
C LEU A 364 7.73 -5.80 -18.36
N SER A 365 8.56 -6.84 -18.30
CA SER A 365 9.28 -7.35 -19.47
C SER A 365 8.33 -7.83 -20.58
N TYR A 366 7.24 -8.54 -20.23
CA TYR A 366 6.24 -8.96 -21.22
C TYR A 366 5.51 -7.77 -21.84
N SER A 367 5.19 -6.75 -21.05
CA SER A 367 4.57 -5.53 -21.57
C SER A 367 5.49 -4.79 -22.55
N GLU A 368 6.78 -4.66 -22.24
CA GLU A 368 7.77 -4.05 -23.14
C GLU A 368 7.93 -4.85 -24.45
N ARG A 369 7.96 -6.18 -24.36
CA ARG A 369 8.01 -7.04 -25.55
C ARG A 369 6.74 -6.93 -26.40
N LEU A 370 5.58 -6.79 -25.77
CA LEU A 370 4.31 -6.61 -26.46
C LEU A 370 4.27 -5.28 -27.19
N GLU A 371 4.74 -4.19 -26.55
CA GLU A 371 4.90 -2.88 -27.18
C GLU A 371 5.80 -2.97 -28.42
N LEU A 372 6.98 -3.59 -28.29
CA LEU A 372 7.93 -3.78 -29.40
C LEU A 372 7.29 -4.57 -30.56
N SER A 373 6.61 -5.67 -30.25
CA SER A 373 5.95 -6.49 -31.26
C SER A 373 4.81 -5.74 -31.97
N THR A 374 4.07 -4.91 -31.24
CA THR A 374 3.04 -4.05 -31.86
C THR A 374 3.66 -2.98 -32.76
N GLU A 375 4.76 -2.35 -32.34
CA GLU A 375 5.52 -1.38 -33.14
C GLU A 375 6.04 -2.01 -34.44
N GLU A 376 6.67 -3.19 -34.36
CA GLU A 376 7.13 -3.96 -35.53
C GLU A 376 5.97 -4.35 -36.45
N THR A 377 4.83 -4.74 -35.89
CA THR A 377 3.62 -5.05 -36.68
C THR A 377 3.11 -3.81 -37.41
N GLN A 378 3.07 -2.65 -36.75
CA GLN A 378 2.70 -1.39 -37.41
C GLN A 378 3.69 -1.03 -38.52
N GLU A 379 4.99 -1.20 -38.28
CA GLU A 379 6.04 -0.94 -39.26
C GLU A 379 5.92 -1.89 -40.47
N LEU A 380 5.60 -3.16 -40.28
CA LEU A 380 5.37 -4.07 -41.40
C LEU A 380 4.13 -3.68 -42.20
N LEU A 381 3.03 -3.36 -41.51
CA LEU A 381 1.79 -2.92 -42.15
C LEU A 381 1.93 -1.54 -42.79
N SER A 382 2.89 -0.71 -42.35
CA SER A 382 3.20 0.62 -42.90
C SER A 382 3.54 0.61 -44.38
N ARG A 383 4.07 -0.53 -44.86
CA ARG A 383 4.50 -0.77 -46.24
C ARG A 383 3.35 -1.02 -47.21
N PHE A 384 2.11 -0.86 -46.79
CA PHE A 384 0.94 -1.01 -47.66
C PHE A 384 0.10 0.26 -47.61
N ILE A 385 -0.20 0.82 -48.78
CA ILE A 385 -1.10 1.98 -48.89
C ILE A 385 -2.47 1.44 -49.28
N ILE A 386 -3.45 1.58 -48.37
CA ILE A 386 -4.81 1.05 -48.57
C ILE A 386 -5.75 2.08 -49.20
N GLY A 387 -5.47 3.37 -49.03
CA GLY A 387 -6.20 4.48 -49.64
C GLY A 387 -7.45 4.97 -48.91
N PHE A 388 -7.75 4.47 -47.70
CA PHE A 388 -8.88 4.92 -46.87
C PHE A 388 -8.60 4.76 -45.37
N GLY A 389 -9.43 5.41 -44.54
CA GLY A 389 -9.35 5.38 -43.06
C GLY A 389 -8.46 6.48 -42.49
N GLY A 390 -8.69 6.83 -41.23
CA GLY A 390 -8.00 7.92 -40.52
C GLY A 390 -6.54 7.65 -40.30
N PHE A 391 -6.14 6.39 -40.18
CA PHE A 391 -4.71 6.04 -40.13
C PHE A 391 -3.98 6.49 -41.42
N GLU A 392 -4.59 6.26 -42.58
CA GLU A 392 -4.02 6.67 -43.87
C GLU A 392 -4.04 8.20 -44.03
N ASP A 393 -5.16 8.84 -43.66
CA ASP A 393 -5.29 10.29 -43.67
C ASP A 393 -4.27 11.00 -42.77
N MET A 394 -3.98 10.44 -41.59
CA MET A 394 -2.91 10.92 -40.71
C MET A 394 -1.52 10.78 -41.34
N ILE A 395 -1.23 9.65 -41.99
CA ILE A 395 0.05 9.44 -42.69
C ILE A 395 0.21 10.41 -43.84
N LEU A 396 -0.81 10.59 -44.68
CA LEU A 396 -0.78 11.51 -45.81
C LEU A 396 -0.60 12.96 -45.35
N THR A 397 -1.32 13.35 -44.30
CA THR A 397 -1.16 14.66 -43.65
C THR A 397 0.27 14.84 -43.14
N GLY A 398 0.80 13.83 -42.44
CA GLY A 398 2.16 13.83 -41.94
C GLY A 398 3.21 13.95 -43.04
N ARG A 399 3.07 13.20 -44.14
CA ARG A 399 4.00 13.26 -45.28
C ARG A 399 4.01 14.64 -45.92
N LYS A 400 2.83 15.26 -46.08
CA LYS A 400 2.70 16.63 -46.57
C LYS A 400 3.39 17.63 -45.65
N TRP A 401 3.16 17.54 -44.35
CA TRP A 401 3.81 18.41 -43.37
C TRP A 401 5.32 18.17 -43.32
N ALA A 402 5.78 16.93 -43.43
CA ALA A 402 7.19 16.59 -43.48
C ALA A 402 7.87 17.24 -44.69
N GLN A 403 7.24 17.21 -45.87
CA GLN A 403 7.72 17.92 -47.06
C GLN A 403 7.82 19.44 -46.84
N GLN A 404 6.79 20.04 -46.23
CA GLN A 404 6.79 21.47 -45.91
C GLN A 404 7.89 21.83 -44.89
N THR A 405 8.10 20.99 -43.89
CA THR A 405 9.17 21.15 -42.90
C THR A 405 10.55 20.96 -43.53
N THR A 406 10.75 19.97 -44.40
CA THR A 406 12.01 19.79 -45.14
C THR A 406 12.32 21.01 -46.01
N ALA A 407 11.33 21.55 -46.74
CA ALA A 407 11.54 22.76 -47.54
C ALA A 407 11.94 23.98 -46.67
N ALA A 408 11.35 24.11 -45.47
CA ALA A 408 11.73 25.15 -44.52
C ALA A 408 13.15 24.93 -43.95
N LEU A 409 13.55 23.68 -43.69
CA LEU A 409 14.91 23.33 -43.29
C LEU A 409 15.92 23.67 -44.41
N GLU A 410 15.63 23.30 -45.66
CA GLU A 410 16.46 23.63 -46.82
C GLU A 410 16.63 25.14 -46.99
N GLN A 411 15.58 25.93 -46.73
CA GLN A 411 15.65 27.39 -46.73
C GLN A 411 16.59 27.93 -45.64
N LEU A 412 16.64 27.31 -44.47
CA LEU A 412 17.58 27.71 -43.42
C LEU A 412 19.02 27.33 -43.80
N GLN A 413 19.21 26.16 -44.40
CA GLN A 413 20.50 25.70 -44.89
C GLN A 413 21.03 26.61 -46.01
N SER A 414 20.17 27.07 -46.92
CA SER A 414 20.55 27.99 -48.01
C SER A 414 20.96 29.38 -47.49
N ARG A 415 20.60 29.75 -46.26
CA ARG A 415 21.08 30.96 -45.56
C ARG A 415 22.43 30.76 -44.89
N GLY A 416 23.07 29.60 -45.04
CA GLY A 416 24.38 29.27 -44.47
C GLY A 416 24.33 28.75 -43.02
N LEU A 417 23.15 28.39 -42.51
CA LEU A 417 23.01 27.85 -41.16
C LEU A 417 23.42 26.38 -41.11
N ASN A 418 24.27 26.01 -40.15
CA ASN A 418 24.63 24.62 -39.91
C ASN A 418 23.55 23.90 -39.10
N LEU A 419 22.59 23.28 -39.78
CA LEU A 419 21.49 22.53 -39.14
C LEU A 419 21.92 21.21 -38.48
N PHE A 420 23.18 20.79 -38.66
CA PHE A 420 23.78 19.62 -37.99
C PHE A 420 24.64 20.02 -36.79
N ASP A 421 24.54 21.28 -36.33
CA ASP A 421 25.14 21.73 -35.09
C ASP A 421 24.44 21.10 -33.88
N HIS A 422 25.12 20.17 -33.22
CA HIS A 422 24.66 19.52 -31.98
C HIS A 422 25.38 20.04 -30.73
N SER A 423 25.98 21.23 -30.79
CA SER A 423 26.63 21.87 -29.63
C SER A 423 25.60 22.49 -28.67
N TYR A 424 24.71 21.66 -28.13
CA TYR A 424 23.61 22.09 -27.25
C TYR A 424 24.15 22.83 -26.02
N ARG A 425 23.95 24.15 -25.97
CA ARG A 425 24.32 24.97 -24.80
C ARG A 425 23.10 25.23 -23.96
N ARG A 426 23.12 24.78 -22.71
CA ARG A 426 22.04 25.06 -21.77
C ARG A 426 21.96 26.57 -21.50
N ILE A 427 20.75 27.12 -21.52
CA ILE A 427 20.50 28.56 -21.34
C ILE A 427 19.82 28.90 -20.00
N ASN A 428 19.43 27.90 -19.22
CA ASN A 428 18.71 28.05 -17.96
C ASN A 428 19.32 27.18 -16.85
N GLU A 429 20.58 27.45 -16.49
CA GLU A 429 21.28 26.74 -15.42
C GLU A 429 20.49 26.75 -14.10
N GLY A 430 20.46 25.61 -13.42
CA GLY A 430 19.74 25.43 -12.16
C GLY A 430 18.20 25.41 -12.26
N LYS A 431 17.61 25.58 -13.45
CA LYS A 431 16.15 25.52 -13.67
C LYS A 431 15.74 24.28 -14.46
N ARG A 432 14.54 23.75 -14.20
CA ARG A 432 13.91 22.66 -14.94
C ARG A 432 12.55 23.10 -15.51
N PRO A 433 12.13 22.62 -16.69
CA PRO A 433 12.85 21.74 -17.61
C PRO A 433 14.05 22.44 -18.28
N GLU A 434 15.06 21.68 -18.68
CA GLU A 434 16.29 22.22 -19.28
C GLU A 434 16.02 22.74 -20.70
N GLN A 435 16.51 23.94 -21.01
CA GLN A 435 16.44 24.55 -22.34
C GLN A 435 17.84 24.76 -22.91
N PHE A 436 17.98 24.49 -24.21
CA PHE A 436 19.24 24.49 -24.94
C PHE A 436 19.16 25.35 -26.19
N GLU A 437 20.29 25.93 -26.58
CA GLU A 437 20.46 26.63 -27.85
C GLU A 437 21.71 26.13 -28.59
N VAL A 438 21.55 26.04 -29.91
CA VAL A 438 22.58 25.83 -30.94
C VAL A 438 22.59 26.99 -31.93
N GLY A 439 23.58 27.07 -32.82
CA GLY A 439 23.81 28.21 -33.71
C GLY A 439 22.63 28.60 -34.61
N TYR A 440 21.72 27.68 -34.91
CA TYR A 440 20.55 27.93 -35.77
C TYR A 440 19.24 28.21 -35.02
N THR A 441 19.22 28.11 -33.69
CA THR A 441 17.96 28.04 -32.90
C THR A 441 17.02 29.21 -33.16
N GLN A 442 17.53 30.45 -33.11
CA GLN A 442 16.70 31.65 -33.26
C GLN A 442 16.09 31.76 -34.66
N ALA A 443 16.89 31.52 -35.70
CA ALA A 443 16.42 31.57 -37.08
C ALA A 443 15.43 30.42 -37.39
N TYR A 444 15.68 29.24 -36.83
CA TYR A 444 14.76 28.10 -36.91
C TYR A 444 13.43 28.41 -36.25
N GLU A 445 13.44 28.95 -35.03
CA GLU A 445 12.23 29.28 -34.28
C GLU A 445 11.35 30.30 -34.99
N GLN A 446 11.95 31.32 -35.61
CA GLN A 446 11.22 32.32 -36.40
C GLN A 446 10.51 31.72 -37.62
N LEU A 447 11.11 30.73 -38.28
CA LEU A 447 10.56 30.12 -39.48
C LEU A 447 9.57 28.98 -39.15
N MET A 448 9.91 28.15 -38.18
CA MET A 448 9.22 26.89 -37.90
C MET A 448 8.00 27.06 -37.00
N ARG A 449 8.00 28.02 -36.05
CA ARG A 449 6.85 28.19 -35.15
C ARG A 449 5.54 28.52 -35.88
N PRO A 450 5.48 29.49 -36.82
CA PRO A 450 4.27 29.75 -37.59
C PRO A 450 3.81 28.53 -38.40
N LEU A 451 4.76 27.73 -38.91
CA LEU A 451 4.48 26.50 -39.63
C LEU A 451 3.82 25.46 -38.71
N PHE A 452 4.39 25.20 -37.53
CA PHE A 452 3.82 24.28 -36.53
C PHE A 452 2.46 24.77 -36.02
N ASP A 453 2.28 26.07 -35.78
CA ASP A 453 0.97 26.63 -35.44
C ASP A 453 -0.07 26.35 -36.53
N SER A 454 0.32 26.48 -37.81
CA SER A 454 -0.57 26.18 -38.92
C SER A 454 -0.97 24.70 -39.00
N PHE A 455 -0.09 23.77 -38.60
CA PHE A 455 -0.38 22.34 -38.57
C PHE A 455 -1.46 22.02 -37.55
N ILE A 456 -1.29 22.52 -36.31
CA ILE A 456 -2.27 22.33 -35.23
C ILE A 456 -3.60 23.02 -35.56
N GLN A 457 -3.57 24.18 -36.22
CA GLN A 457 -4.79 24.86 -36.66
C GLN A 457 -5.53 24.10 -37.76
N GLN A 458 -4.80 23.46 -38.69
CA GLN A 458 -5.37 22.64 -39.76
C GLN A 458 -6.02 21.37 -39.22
N ARG A 459 -5.39 20.73 -38.22
CA ARG A 459 -5.82 19.45 -37.64
C ARG A 459 -5.72 19.50 -36.11
N PRO A 460 -6.75 20.01 -35.41
CA PRO A 460 -6.76 20.19 -33.96
C PRO A 460 -6.67 18.90 -33.14
N GLU A 461 -6.89 17.74 -33.73
CA GLU A 461 -6.73 16.43 -33.10
C GLU A 461 -5.28 16.10 -32.75
N PHE A 462 -4.31 16.74 -33.41
CA PHE A 462 -2.90 16.61 -33.04
C PHE A 462 -2.60 17.50 -31.84
N THR A 463 -2.09 16.88 -30.77
CA THR A 463 -1.58 17.59 -29.59
C THR A 463 -0.32 18.39 -29.94
N TYR A 464 0.53 17.84 -30.81
CA TYR A 464 1.70 18.52 -31.37
C TYR A 464 2.03 17.96 -32.76
N ALA A 465 2.70 18.78 -33.58
CA ALA A 465 3.29 18.43 -34.86
C ALA A 465 4.53 19.31 -35.02
N ILE A 466 5.71 18.76 -34.69
CA ILE A 466 6.97 19.52 -34.62
C ILE A 466 8.11 18.71 -35.21
N ALA A 467 9.15 19.40 -35.68
CA ALA A 467 10.39 18.74 -36.07
C ALA A 467 11.39 18.73 -34.92
N VAL A 468 11.99 17.55 -34.72
CA VAL A 468 13.10 17.32 -33.79
C VAL A 468 14.29 16.79 -34.57
N ASP A 469 15.50 17.19 -34.17
CA ASP A 469 16.71 16.58 -34.76
C ASP A 469 16.87 15.13 -34.29
N LYS A 470 17.85 14.41 -34.85
CA LYS A 470 18.10 12.99 -34.55
C LYS A 470 18.40 12.68 -33.07
N ASN A 471 18.75 13.69 -32.27
CA ASN A 471 19.00 13.56 -30.83
C ASN A 471 17.77 13.96 -30.00
N GLY A 472 16.64 14.28 -30.64
CA GLY A 472 15.39 14.66 -29.99
C GLY A 472 15.29 16.13 -29.63
N TYR A 473 16.17 17.00 -30.15
CA TYR A 473 16.13 18.42 -29.85
C TYR A 473 15.02 19.14 -30.63
N ALA A 474 14.07 19.71 -29.90
CA ALA A 474 12.99 20.55 -30.41
C ALA A 474 13.37 22.03 -30.30
N ALA A 475 14.13 22.54 -31.27
CA ALA A 475 14.54 23.96 -31.31
C ALA A 475 13.35 24.94 -31.24
N ALA A 476 12.21 24.56 -31.81
CA ALA A 476 10.96 25.30 -31.72
C ALA A 476 9.77 24.36 -31.48
N HIS A 477 8.68 24.95 -30.97
CA HIS A 477 7.40 24.30 -30.79
C HIS A 477 6.29 25.28 -31.21
N HIS A 478 5.05 24.82 -31.34
CA HIS A 478 3.89 25.69 -31.52
C HIS A 478 3.71 26.66 -30.33
N THR A 479 3.07 27.81 -30.58
CA THR A 479 2.98 28.97 -29.68
C THR A 479 2.33 28.66 -28.34
N LYS A 480 1.31 27.79 -28.31
CA LYS A 480 0.59 27.44 -27.07
C LYS A 480 1.51 26.89 -25.96
N VAL A 481 2.58 26.17 -26.31
CA VAL A 481 3.54 25.57 -25.37
C VAL A 481 4.97 26.11 -25.56
N SER A 482 5.09 27.33 -26.07
CA SER A 482 6.36 28.07 -26.15
C SER A 482 6.33 29.32 -25.25
N LYS A 483 5.83 29.17 -24.03
CA LYS A 483 5.70 30.29 -23.08
C LYS A 483 7.03 30.60 -22.40
N PRO A 484 7.24 31.84 -21.90
CA PRO A 484 8.37 32.14 -21.02
C PRO A 484 8.28 31.33 -19.72
N MET A 485 9.43 30.91 -19.20
CA MET A 485 9.51 30.17 -17.94
C MET A 485 9.02 31.02 -16.76
N THR A 486 8.22 30.41 -15.90
CA THR A 486 7.70 31.00 -14.67
C THR A 486 8.60 30.69 -13.46
N GLY A 487 9.42 29.63 -13.54
CA GLY A 487 10.22 29.12 -12.43
C GLY A 487 9.53 28.00 -11.63
N ASN A 488 8.26 27.71 -11.92
CA ASN A 488 7.56 26.55 -11.38
C ASN A 488 7.66 25.38 -12.37
N PHE A 489 8.27 24.27 -11.94
CA PHE A 489 8.47 23.10 -12.79
C PHE A 489 7.17 22.54 -13.37
N ASP A 490 6.09 22.45 -12.59
CA ASP A 490 4.84 21.83 -13.03
C ASP A 490 4.17 22.66 -14.13
N VAL A 491 4.26 23.99 -14.02
CA VAL A 491 3.76 24.92 -15.04
C VAL A 491 4.67 24.93 -16.27
N ASP A 492 5.97 25.00 -16.06
CA ASP A 492 6.95 25.13 -17.14
C ASP A 492 7.08 23.82 -17.93
N ASN A 493 6.93 22.66 -17.31
CA ASN A 493 6.95 21.37 -18.01
C ASN A 493 5.81 21.23 -19.04
N LEU A 494 4.65 21.83 -18.75
CA LEU A 494 3.48 21.84 -19.62
C LEU A 494 3.53 22.94 -20.69
N SER A 495 4.03 24.13 -20.31
CA SER A 495 3.89 25.35 -21.11
C SER A 495 5.17 25.83 -21.81
N CYS A 496 6.34 25.31 -21.42
CA CYS A 496 7.66 25.65 -21.97
C CYS A 496 8.30 24.39 -22.59
N ARG A 497 7.84 24.02 -23.80
CA ARG A 497 8.27 22.80 -24.51
C ARG A 497 9.22 23.03 -25.68
N ASN A 498 9.46 24.29 -26.06
CA ASN A 498 10.48 24.67 -27.02
C ASN A 498 11.90 24.63 -26.40
N LYS A 499 12.89 24.48 -27.27
CA LYS A 499 14.33 24.44 -26.94
C LYS A 499 14.69 23.28 -26.00
N ARG A 500 13.91 22.21 -25.97
CA ARG A 500 14.13 21.04 -25.11
C ARG A 500 14.67 19.87 -25.92
N ILE A 501 15.36 18.95 -25.23
CA ILE A 501 15.72 17.64 -25.77
C ILE A 501 14.75 16.61 -25.19
N PHE A 502 14.06 15.88 -26.08
CA PHE A 502 13.15 14.79 -25.72
C PHE A 502 13.80 13.46 -26.09
N ALA A 503 14.56 12.90 -25.17
CA ALA A 503 15.30 11.65 -25.32
C ALA A 503 15.33 10.84 -24.02
N GLY A 504 14.30 10.98 -23.18
CA GLY A 504 14.24 10.38 -21.85
C GLY A 504 13.97 8.88 -21.86
N ASN A 505 13.34 8.36 -22.91
CA ASN A 505 13.01 6.93 -23.03
C ASN A 505 13.29 6.38 -24.45
N ARG A 506 13.10 5.06 -24.64
CA ARG A 506 13.32 4.36 -25.91
C ARG A 506 12.48 4.96 -27.05
N ALA A 507 11.19 5.19 -26.82
CA ALA A 507 10.27 5.69 -27.83
C ALA A 507 10.69 7.10 -28.29
N GLU A 508 11.01 8.00 -27.36
CA GLU A 508 11.46 9.36 -27.68
C GLU A 508 12.77 9.39 -28.50
N LYS A 509 13.72 8.50 -28.20
CA LYS A 509 14.95 8.36 -28.99
C LYS A 509 14.66 7.77 -30.38
N ARG A 510 13.77 6.78 -30.45
CA ARG A 510 13.47 6.05 -31.67
C ARG A 510 12.68 6.89 -32.68
N ARG A 511 11.65 7.64 -32.25
CA ARG A 511 10.89 8.56 -33.11
C ARG A 511 11.74 9.64 -33.79
N ALA A 512 12.88 9.99 -33.21
CA ALA A 512 13.81 10.97 -33.76
C ALA A 512 14.85 10.36 -34.72
N SER A 513 15.18 9.07 -34.55
CA SER A 513 16.35 8.42 -35.18
C SER A 513 16.01 7.32 -36.19
N HIS A 514 14.74 6.91 -36.30
CA HIS A 514 14.33 5.90 -37.26
C HIS A 514 14.46 6.36 -38.71
N THR A 515 14.62 5.39 -39.61
CA THR A 515 14.73 5.63 -41.07
C THR A 515 13.63 4.92 -41.86
N SER A 516 12.68 4.30 -41.17
CA SER A 516 11.49 3.69 -41.76
C SER A 516 10.58 4.77 -42.37
N PRO A 517 9.80 4.50 -43.43
CA PRO A 517 9.00 5.52 -44.13
C PRO A 517 8.10 6.35 -43.21
N PHE A 518 7.59 5.72 -42.15
CA PHE A 518 7.10 6.35 -40.94
C PHE A 518 7.24 5.36 -39.79
N LEU A 519 7.00 5.83 -38.56
CA LEU A 519 6.94 5.00 -37.38
C LEU A 519 5.74 5.43 -36.53
N MET A 520 4.99 4.46 -36.00
CA MET A 520 3.89 4.70 -35.07
C MET A 520 4.25 4.09 -33.73
N GLN A 521 4.24 4.89 -32.67
CA GLN A 521 4.56 4.42 -31.32
C GLN A 521 3.49 4.87 -30.34
N THR A 522 3.17 4.02 -29.36
CA THR A 522 2.36 4.44 -28.21
C THR A 522 3.27 4.62 -27.01
N PHE A 523 3.21 5.77 -26.37
CA PHE A 523 4.04 6.05 -25.21
C PHE A 523 3.29 6.89 -24.17
N ILE A 524 3.78 6.84 -22.93
CA ILE A 524 3.33 7.73 -21.87
C ILE A 524 4.24 8.94 -21.90
N ARG A 525 3.65 10.11 -22.10
CA ARG A 525 4.34 11.40 -22.09
C ARG A 525 4.84 11.72 -20.67
N ASP A 526 5.81 12.62 -20.56
CA ASP A 526 6.27 13.18 -19.28
C ASP A 526 5.16 13.87 -18.46
N THR A 527 3.98 14.09 -19.06
CA THR A 527 2.75 14.59 -18.44
C THR A 527 1.83 13.50 -17.88
N GLY A 528 2.11 12.23 -18.16
CA GLY A 528 1.29 11.07 -17.77
C GLY A 528 0.21 10.67 -18.79
N GLU A 529 0.06 11.41 -19.88
CA GLU A 529 -0.90 11.12 -20.96
C GLU A 529 -0.38 9.98 -21.85
N VAL A 530 -1.27 9.05 -22.23
CA VAL A 530 -0.96 8.01 -23.24
C VAL A 530 -1.25 8.60 -24.61
N LEU A 531 -0.23 8.72 -25.46
CA LEU A 531 -0.34 9.25 -26.81
C LEU A 531 0.15 8.24 -27.84
N ASN A 532 -0.41 8.32 -29.04
CA ASN A 532 0.25 7.80 -30.23
C ASN A 532 1.11 8.91 -30.85
N ASP A 533 2.33 8.54 -31.26
CA ASP A 533 3.28 9.38 -31.99
C ASP A 533 3.44 8.79 -33.39
N LEU A 534 3.10 9.57 -34.40
CA LEU A 534 3.48 9.31 -35.78
C LEU A 534 4.73 10.13 -36.09
N SER A 535 5.82 9.46 -36.46
CA SER A 535 7.06 10.11 -36.84
C SER A 535 7.47 9.80 -38.28
N ILE A 536 7.94 10.82 -39.00
CA ILE A 536 8.37 10.74 -40.40
C ILE A 536 9.78 11.31 -40.50
N PRO A 537 10.76 10.53 -41.02
CA PRO A 537 12.14 10.97 -41.08
C PRO A 537 12.33 12.11 -42.09
N LEU A 538 13.17 13.07 -41.71
CA LEU A 538 13.51 14.26 -42.48
C LEU A 538 14.96 14.18 -42.94
N TYR A 539 15.18 14.37 -44.24
CA TYR A 539 16.49 14.30 -44.86
C TYR A 539 16.84 15.64 -45.49
N LEU A 540 18.09 16.07 -45.35
CA LEU A 540 18.65 17.26 -45.99
C LEU A 540 19.86 16.83 -46.83
N ASN A 541 19.82 17.09 -48.13
CA ASN A 541 20.85 16.65 -49.09
C ASN A 541 21.20 15.16 -48.97
N GLY A 542 20.20 14.30 -48.73
CA GLY A 542 20.36 12.85 -48.55
C GLY A 542 20.88 12.41 -47.17
N GLN A 543 21.22 13.34 -46.27
CA GLN A 543 21.64 13.03 -44.90
C GLN A 543 20.44 13.12 -43.94
N HIS A 544 20.28 12.11 -43.07
CA HIS A 544 19.24 12.09 -42.06
C HIS A 544 19.45 13.19 -41.01
N TRP A 545 18.50 14.11 -40.90
CA TRP A 545 18.56 15.23 -39.95
C TRP A 545 17.85 14.91 -38.63
N GLY A 546 16.67 14.29 -38.72
CA GLY A 546 15.79 13.99 -37.59
C GLY A 546 14.41 13.61 -38.11
N ALA A 547 13.35 13.93 -37.38
CA ALA A 547 11.98 13.56 -37.78
C ALA A 547 10.97 14.68 -37.51
N LEU A 548 9.91 14.71 -38.32
CA LEU A 548 8.66 15.35 -37.96
C LEU A 548 7.88 14.38 -37.07
N ILE A 549 7.60 14.77 -35.84
CA ILE A 549 6.85 13.98 -34.85
C ILE A 549 5.47 14.59 -34.63
N MET A 550 4.45 13.75 -34.56
CA MET A 550 3.05 14.16 -34.43
C MET A 550 2.36 13.33 -33.37
N GLY A 551 1.99 13.94 -32.26
CA GLY A 551 1.32 13.28 -31.14
C GLY A 551 -0.18 13.51 -31.16
N PHE A 552 -0.98 12.48 -30.93
CA PHE A 552 -2.44 12.56 -30.86
C PHE A 552 -3.02 11.51 -29.91
N ASP A 553 -4.27 11.73 -29.47
CA ASP A 553 -4.98 10.78 -28.63
C ASP A 553 -5.28 9.49 -29.43
N PRO A 554 -4.92 8.29 -28.92
CA PRO A 554 -5.24 7.02 -29.56
C PRO A 554 -6.70 6.85 -29.96
N GLN A 555 -7.66 7.44 -29.24
CA GLN A 555 -9.09 7.34 -29.53
C GLN A 555 -9.44 7.81 -30.95
N HIS A 556 -8.71 8.78 -31.50
CA HIS A 556 -8.93 9.26 -32.87
C HIS A 556 -8.76 8.16 -33.95
N LEU A 557 -7.97 7.11 -33.67
CA LEU A 557 -7.83 5.95 -34.55
C LEU A 557 -8.81 4.80 -34.23
N LEU A 558 -9.38 4.80 -33.03
CA LEU A 558 -10.18 3.69 -32.52
C LEU A 558 -11.69 3.91 -32.75
N ASP A 559 -12.14 5.17 -32.76
CA ASP A 559 -13.54 5.56 -32.86
C ASP A 559 -14.10 5.62 -34.30
N GLU A 560 -13.26 5.42 -35.32
CA GLU A 560 -13.67 5.50 -36.74
C GLU A 560 -14.69 4.45 -37.19
N GLU A 561 -15.05 3.48 -36.33
CA GLU A 561 -16.09 2.50 -36.60
C GLU A 561 -17.52 3.05 -36.45
N LYS A 562 -17.68 4.29 -35.95
CA LYS A 562 -19.01 4.91 -35.69
C LYS A 562 -19.51 5.86 -36.78
N LYS A 563 -18.80 6.01 -37.90
CA LYS A 563 -19.25 6.77 -39.09
C LYS A 563 -19.13 5.90 -40.31
#